data_AF-A0A353LR89-F1
#
_entry.id   AF-A0A353LR89-F1
#
_cell.length_a   1.000
_cell.length_b   1.000
_cell.length_c   1.000
_cell.angle_alpha   90.00
_cell.angle_beta   90.00
_cell.angle_gamma   90.00
#
_symmetry.space_group_name_H-M   'P 1'
#
loop_
_entity.id
_entity.type
_entity.pdbx_description
1 polymer ?
#
loop_
_entity_poly.entity_id
_entity_poly.type
_entity_poly.pdbx_seq_one_letter_code
_entity_poly.pdbx_strand_id
1 'polypeptide(L)' 'YSYDEIMAEHDYAQPHEVMGKLLHGGFDAEGNYISPRMLHRGPAVAQWASNLEARGGKLIDASQKLLKRD' A
#
# COMPACT_ATOMS: atom_id res chain seq x y z
N TYR A 1 -11.03 10.29 0.67
CA TYR A 1 -10.46 9.41 1.69
C TYR A 1 -10.27 10.19 2.98
N SER A 2 -10.92 9.77 4.06
CA SER A 2 -10.71 10.23 5.42
C SER A 2 -9.49 9.55 6.04
N TYR A 3 -9.08 10.01 7.22
CA TYR A 3 -8.04 9.35 7.99
C TYR A 3 -8.42 7.88 8.29
N ASP A 4 -9.65 7.64 8.73
CA ASP A 4 -10.13 6.30 9.08
C ASP A 4 -10.12 5.36 7.87
N GLU A 5 -10.53 5.85 6.69
CA GLU A 5 -10.46 5.06 5.45
C GLU A 5 -9.00 4.70 5.13
N ILE A 6 -8.05 5.63 5.27
CA ILE A 6 -6.63 5.37 5.01
C ILE A 6 -6.00 4.44 6.06
N MET A 7 -6.57 4.37 7.26
CA MET A 7 -6.05 3.54 8.36
C MET A 7 -6.75 2.19 8.49
N ALA A 8 -7.82 1.95 7.75
CA ALA A 8 -8.57 0.70 7.78
C ALA A 8 -7.74 -0.49 7.28
N GLU A 9 -7.86 -1.61 8.00
CA GLU A 9 -7.23 -2.89 7.67
C GLU A 9 -8.22 -3.78 6.91
N HIS A 10 -7.69 -4.77 6.18
CA HIS A 10 -8.54 -5.83 5.64
C HIS A 10 -8.98 -6.79 6.76
N ASP A 11 -10.11 -7.46 6.53
CA ASP A 11 -10.46 -8.63 7.33
C ASP A 11 -9.64 -9.82 6.86
N TYR A 12 -8.48 -10.03 7.48
CA TYR A 12 -7.54 -11.07 7.10
C TYR A 12 -8.11 -12.46 7.43
N ALA A 13 -8.07 -13.37 6.47
CA ALA A 13 -8.47 -14.76 6.71
C ALA A 13 -7.49 -15.45 7.68
N GLN A 14 -6.21 -15.09 7.62
CA GLN A 14 -5.16 -15.55 8.55
C GLN A 14 -4.21 -14.42 8.91
N PRO A 15 -3.76 -14.33 10.18
CA PRO A 15 -2.75 -13.33 10.56
C PRO A 15 -1.39 -13.66 9.95
N HIS A 16 -0.55 -12.64 9.75
CA HIS A 16 0.84 -12.86 9.41
C HIS A 16 1.66 -13.17 10.67
N GLU A 17 2.11 -14.41 10.83
CA GLU A 17 2.91 -14.83 11.99
C GLU A 17 4.23 -15.47 11.55
N VAL A 18 5.33 -15.03 12.17
CA VAL A 18 6.68 -15.60 11.93
C VAL A 18 7.35 -15.85 13.27
N MET A 19 7.77 -17.08 13.52
CA MET A 19 8.45 -17.50 14.76
C MET A 19 7.69 -17.11 16.04
N GLY A 20 6.35 -17.27 16.06
CA GLY A 20 5.53 -16.91 17.24
C GLY A 20 5.26 -15.41 17.38
N LYS A 21 5.59 -14.60 16.38
CA LYS A 21 5.40 -13.14 16.39
C LYS A 21 4.43 -12.70 15.32
N LEU A 22 3.39 -11.99 15.74
CA LEU A 22 2.46 -11.31 14.83
C LEU A 22 3.16 -10.14 14.15
N LEU A 23 3.14 -10.17 12.83
CA LEU A 23 3.57 -9.09 11.96
C LEU A 23 2.34 -8.32 11.47
N HIS A 24 2.58 -7.11 10.98
CA HIS A 24 1.51 -6.28 10.45
C HIS A 24 1.06 -6.79 9.08
N GLY A 25 -0.26 -6.87 8.87
CA GLY A 25 -0.86 -7.47 7.69
C GLY A 25 -1.38 -8.89 7.95
N GLY A 26 -1.70 -9.60 6.88
CA GLY A 26 -2.25 -10.95 6.96
C GLY A 26 -2.38 -11.57 5.58
N PHE A 27 -3.13 -12.66 5.51
CA PHE A 27 -3.35 -13.41 4.28
C PHE A 27 -4.84 -13.49 3.94
N ASP A 28 -5.17 -13.57 2.65
CA ASP A 28 -6.50 -13.94 2.18
C ASP A 28 -6.77 -15.45 2.32
N ALA A 29 -7.96 -15.88 1.92
CA ALA A 29 -8.37 -17.28 2.04
C ALA A 29 -7.56 -18.21 1.11
N GLU A 30 -6.98 -17.66 0.05
CA GLU A 30 -6.12 -18.33 -0.91
C GLU A 30 -4.64 -18.38 -0.46
N GLY A 31 -4.30 -17.73 0.65
CA GLY A 31 -2.96 -17.69 1.22
C GLY A 31 -2.05 -16.61 0.62
N ASN A 32 -2.58 -15.65 -0.14
CA ASN A 32 -1.80 -14.52 -0.63
C ASN A 32 -1.63 -13.48 0.47
N TYR A 33 -0.41 -12.93 0.59
CA TYR A 33 -0.14 -11.87 1.55
C TYR A 33 -0.82 -10.56 1.14
N ILE A 34 -1.54 -9.96 2.09
CA ILE A 34 -2.11 -8.64 1.99
C ILE A 34 -1.34 -7.70 2.91
N SER A 35 -0.72 -6.70 2.28
CA SER A 35 -0.04 -5.64 3.02
C SER A 35 -1.03 -4.85 3.90
N PRO A 36 -0.59 -4.39 5.08
CA PRO A 36 -1.44 -3.63 5.97
C PRO A 36 -1.93 -2.32 5.39
N ARG A 37 -3.14 -1.94 5.81
CA ARG A 37 -3.84 -0.69 5.47
C ARG A 37 -4.10 -0.51 3.98
N MET A 38 -4.03 -1.59 3.21
CA MET A 38 -4.25 -1.55 1.77
C MET A 38 -5.73 -1.57 1.35
N LEU A 39 -6.68 -1.66 2.31
CA LEU A 39 -8.11 -1.75 2.01
C LEU A 39 -8.58 -0.58 1.14
N HIS A 40 -8.16 0.64 1.49
CA HIS A 40 -8.50 1.84 0.73
C HIS A 40 -7.28 2.57 0.16
N ARG A 41 -6.06 2.30 0.66
CA ARG A 41 -4.85 3.02 0.22
C ARG A 41 -4.51 2.80 -1.24
N GLY A 42 -4.66 1.59 -1.77
CA GLY A 42 -4.35 1.31 -3.19
C GLY A 42 -5.13 2.24 -4.12
N PRO A 43 -6.47 2.21 -4.07
CA PRO A 43 -7.31 3.15 -4.81
C PRO A 43 -7.01 4.64 -4.49
N ALA A 44 -6.73 4.97 -3.23
CA ALA A 44 -6.42 6.35 -2.84
C ALA A 44 -5.13 6.89 -3.47
N VAL A 45 -4.08 6.08 -3.54
CA VAL A 45 -2.82 6.44 -4.18
C VAL A 45 -3.02 6.59 -5.69
N ALA A 46 -3.78 5.70 -6.33
CA ALA A 46 -4.09 5.80 -7.75
C ALA A 46 -4.89 7.09 -8.08
N GLN A 47 -5.89 7.43 -7.27
CA GLN A 47 -6.65 8.68 -7.44
C GLN A 47 -5.77 9.91 -7.20
N TRP A 48 -4.90 9.88 -6.18
CA TRP A 48 -3.96 10.95 -5.92
C TRP A 48 -3.00 11.16 -7.11
N ALA A 49 -2.47 10.08 -7.68
CA ALA A 49 -1.61 10.10 -8.86
C ALA A 49 -2.32 10.74 -10.06
N SER A 50 -3.53 10.30 -10.38
CA SER A 50 -4.33 10.89 -11.46
C SER A 50 -4.60 12.38 -11.23
N ASN A 51 -4.92 12.79 -9.99
CA ASN A 51 -5.13 14.19 -9.64
C ASN A 51 -3.84 15.02 -9.74
N LEU A 52 -2.67 14.44 -9.47
CA LEU A 52 -1.39 15.11 -9.65
C LEU A 52 -1.15 15.43 -11.13
N GLU A 53 -1.33 14.44 -12.01
CA GLU A 53 -1.14 14.59 -13.45
C GLU A 53 -2.14 15.56 -14.08
N ALA A 54 -3.41 15.50 -13.67
CA ALA A 54 -4.45 16.44 -14.12
C ALA A 54 -4.13 17.91 -13.77
N ARG A 55 -3.34 18.15 -12.73
CA ARG A 55 -2.85 19.48 -12.32
C ARG A 55 -1.53 19.86 -13.00
N GLY A 56 -1.06 19.06 -13.95
CA GLY A 56 0.20 19.27 -14.67
C GLY A 56 1.44 18.76 -13.92
N GLY A 57 1.26 18.04 -12.81
CA GLY A 57 2.35 17.37 -12.11
C GLY A 57 2.85 16.12 -12.87
N LYS A 58 4.02 15.62 -12.47
CA LYS A 58 4.62 14.42 -13.06
C LYS A 58 5.12 13.49 -11.97
N LEU A 59 4.70 12.23 -12.02
CA LEU A 59 5.30 11.19 -11.18
C LEU A 59 6.72 10.89 -11.66
N ILE A 60 7.61 10.70 -10.70
CA ILE A 60 8.96 10.23 -10.96
C ILE A 60 9.05 8.74 -10.61
N ASP A 61 9.73 8.00 -11.47
CA ASP A 61 10.03 6.60 -11.22
C ASP A 61 10.98 6.48 -10.03
N ALA A 62 10.51 5.87 -8.94
CA ALA A 62 11.27 5.66 -7.71
C ALA A 62 12.25 4.48 -7.81
N SER A 63 12.76 4.17 -9.00
CA SER A 63 13.73 3.11 -9.19
C SER A 63 15.11 3.49 -8.68
N GLN A 64 16.00 2.50 -8.57
CA GLN A 64 17.39 2.69 -8.15
C GLN A 64 18.18 3.67 -9.03
N LYS A 65 17.66 4.03 -10.22
CA LYS A 65 18.25 5.07 -11.07
C LYS A 65 18.36 6.41 -10.34
N LEU A 66 17.43 6.71 -9.44
CA LEU A 66 17.46 7.93 -8.62
C LEU A 66 18.62 7.99 -7.63
N LEU A 67 19.21 6.84 -7.28
CA LEU A 67 20.28 6.75 -6.27
C LEU A 67 21.67 6.90 -6.88
N LYS A 68 21.79 6.86 -8.22
CA LYS A 68 23.07 7.04 -8.90
C LYS A 68 23.42 8.53 -8.92
N ARG A 69 24.64 8.86 -8.52
CA ARG A 69 25.24 10.19 -8.64
C ARG A 69 26.40 10.06 -9.61
N ASP A 70 26.53 11.00 -10.55
CA ASP A 70 27.69 11.11 -11.44
C ASP A 70 28.97 11.46 -10.64
#